data_AF-A0A9D2ANP3-F1
#
_entry.id   AF-A0A9D2ANP3-F1
#
_cell.length_a   1.000
_cell.length_b   1.000
_cell.length_c   1.000
_cell.angle_alpha   90.00
_cell.angle_beta   90.00
_cell.angle_gamma   90.00
#
_symmetry.space_group_name_H-M   'P 1'
#
loop_
_entity.id
_entity.type
_entity.pdbx_description
1 polymer ?
#
loop_
_entity_poly.entity_id
_entity_poly.type
_entity_poly.pdbx_seq_one_letter_code
_entity_poly.pdbx_strand_id
1 'polypeptide(L)'
;MIDFTKFVNSNAVHNHLQQIRYQPTAMEAAWLVWQCETISLEEKYTAWQEIIDTLPDCPTGSRTAWLKTPYKDSTHAFLQAYIAQQKELTAAFYQADEPAVYHAEYQILPKGKLFWREHRSIEEGFPTLESTLQAIPKNDGDIIYITIYKENSKGDFLMAARFLPDQRLAFMDARPGSMCACNMPKDKWALYSGVLYYIGRVSTWKNIPLPFRSGDILYNPNMPEGMFCGGIFIAAETKSQRCDGGFFLYDNRPDKICHLYPRLMDCEYYPVEALSECYRIFPLISKFLKGKNIALDPWDFAELINDYHDLLIPPAVPEETEADDDGDGLSITMQIAKVPAGMDFEEFIDIMENDNE
;
A
#
# COMPACT_ATOMS: atom_id res chain seq x y z
N MET A 1 -19.29 -23.91 -3.53
CA MET A 1 -18.82 -22.76 -2.73
C MET A 1 -17.71 -22.14 -3.53
N ILE A 2 -17.84 -20.87 -3.93
CA ILE A 2 -16.75 -20.18 -4.63
C ILE A 2 -15.51 -20.13 -3.72
N ASP A 3 -14.36 -20.29 -4.36
CA ASP A 3 -13.11 -19.94 -3.75
C ASP A 3 -12.91 -18.41 -3.84
N PHE A 4 -13.12 -17.72 -2.72
CA PHE A 4 -12.93 -16.26 -2.64
C PHE A 4 -11.46 -15.85 -2.55
N THR A 5 -10.52 -16.79 -2.28
CA THR A 5 -9.10 -16.44 -2.26
C THR A 5 -8.58 -16.14 -3.67
N LYS A 6 -9.26 -16.58 -4.73
CA LYS A 6 -8.92 -16.24 -6.12
C LYS A 6 -8.90 -14.74 -6.42
N PHE A 7 -9.51 -13.93 -5.56
CA PHE A 7 -9.54 -12.47 -5.67
C PHE A 7 -8.35 -11.78 -4.98
N VAL A 8 -7.43 -12.55 -4.39
CA VAL A 8 -6.18 -12.03 -3.85
C VAL A 8 -5.21 -11.74 -4.99
N ASN A 9 -4.65 -10.54 -5.02
CA ASN A 9 -3.72 -10.11 -6.06
C ASN A 9 -2.35 -10.81 -5.95
N SER A 10 -1.88 -11.06 -4.73
CA SER A 10 -0.60 -11.75 -4.45
C SER A 10 -0.73 -13.28 -4.55
N ASN A 11 0.14 -13.90 -5.33
CA ASN A 11 0.29 -15.35 -5.40
C ASN A 11 0.80 -15.93 -4.08
N ALA A 12 1.76 -15.29 -3.40
CA ALA A 12 2.24 -15.75 -2.10
C ALA A 12 1.11 -15.83 -1.07
N VAL A 13 0.30 -14.77 -0.97
CA VAL A 13 -0.85 -14.72 -0.05
C VAL A 13 -1.94 -15.69 -0.51
N HIS A 14 -2.27 -15.73 -1.79
CA HIS A 14 -3.26 -16.66 -2.34
C HIS A 14 -2.92 -18.11 -2.01
N ASN A 15 -1.67 -18.53 -2.28
CA ASN A 15 -1.20 -19.88 -2.01
C ASN A 15 -1.23 -20.22 -0.51
N HIS A 16 -0.89 -19.27 0.35
CA HIS A 16 -0.96 -19.46 1.79
C HIS A 16 -2.40 -19.66 2.28
N LEU A 17 -3.34 -18.82 1.84
CA LEU A 17 -4.75 -18.93 2.20
C LEU A 17 -5.35 -20.26 1.72
N GLN A 18 -4.96 -20.71 0.52
CA GLN A 18 -5.33 -22.03 0.00
C GLN A 18 -4.77 -23.18 0.86
N GLN A 19 -3.49 -23.11 1.25
CA GLN A 19 -2.85 -24.13 2.08
C GLN A 19 -3.54 -24.31 3.43
N ILE A 20 -3.92 -23.20 4.07
CA ILE A 20 -4.62 -23.24 5.35
C ILE A 20 -6.14 -23.40 5.20
N ARG A 21 -6.65 -23.51 3.96
CA ARG A 21 -8.08 -23.62 3.62
C ARG A 21 -8.93 -22.51 4.23
N TYR A 22 -8.41 -21.29 4.18
CA TYR A 22 -9.04 -20.11 4.77
C TYR A 22 -10.45 -19.90 4.20
N GLN A 23 -11.40 -19.58 5.08
CA GLN A 23 -12.78 -19.29 4.72
C GLN A 23 -13.11 -17.87 5.19
N PRO A 24 -13.17 -16.88 4.28
CA PRO A 24 -13.47 -15.51 4.66
C PRO A 24 -14.92 -15.35 5.13
N THR A 25 -15.14 -14.41 6.05
CA THR A 25 -16.47 -13.86 6.32
C THR A 25 -17.03 -13.13 5.10
N ALA A 26 -18.34 -12.84 5.08
CA ALA A 26 -18.95 -12.05 4.00
C ALA A 26 -18.24 -10.69 3.79
N MET A 27 -17.82 -10.03 4.87
CA MET A 27 -17.11 -8.74 4.79
C MET A 27 -15.67 -8.90 4.28
N GLU A 28 -14.93 -9.92 4.72
CA GLU A 28 -13.58 -10.20 4.19
C GLU A 28 -13.63 -10.56 2.71
N ALA A 29 -14.60 -11.38 2.29
CA ALA A 29 -14.81 -11.74 0.88
C ALA A 29 -15.19 -10.51 0.05
N ALA A 30 -16.08 -9.65 0.56
CA ALA A 30 -16.48 -8.40 -0.10
C ALA A 30 -15.27 -7.50 -0.35
N TRP A 31 -14.39 -7.41 0.64
CA TRP A 31 -13.16 -6.65 0.54
C TRP A 31 -12.18 -7.24 -0.47
N LEU A 32 -11.95 -8.56 -0.45
CA LEU A 32 -11.10 -9.26 -1.42
C LEU A 32 -11.55 -8.98 -2.86
N VAL A 33 -12.86 -9.08 -3.13
CA VAL A 33 -13.44 -8.75 -4.45
C VAL A 33 -13.22 -7.28 -4.81
N TRP A 34 -13.41 -6.37 -3.86
CA TRP A 34 -13.26 -4.93 -4.09
C TRP A 34 -11.84 -4.56 -4.49
N GLN A 35 -10.83 -5.05 -3.76
CA GLN A 35 -9.43 -4.76 -4.01
C GLN A 35 -8.84 -5.51 -5.21
N CYS A 36 -9.54 -6.52 -5.72
CA CYS A 36 -9.04 -7.33 -6.83
C CYS A 36 -8.84 -6.44 -8.07
N GLU A 37 -7.63 -6.47 -8.61
CA GLU A 37 -7.22 -5.61 -9.73
C GLU A 37 -7.28 -6.33 -11.08
N THR A 38 -7.66 -7.61 -11.10
CA THR A 38 -7.62 -8.47 -12.29
C THR A 38 -8.99 -8.78 -12.91
N ILE A 39 -10.08 -8.33 -12.27
CA ILE A 39 -11.46 -8.60 -12.68
C ILE A 39 -12.22 -7.32 -13.01
N SER A 40 -13.20 -7.42 -13.90
CA SER A 40 -14.06 -6.30 -14.27
C SER A 40 -15.05 -5.96 -13.16
N LEU A 41 -15.64 -4.78 -13.24
CA LEU A 41 -16.68 -4.32 -12.34
C LEU A 41 -17.95 -5.19 -12.43
N GLU A 42 -18.26 -5.75 -13.62
CA GLU A 42 -19.35 -6.71 -13.78
C GLU A 42 -19.07 -8.04 -13.08
N GLU A 43 -17.83 -8.53 -13.16
CA GLU A 43 -17.39 -9.71 -12.42
C GLU A 43 -17.42 -9.44 -10.90
N LYS A 44 -17.07 -8.23 -10.46
CA LYS A 44 -17.23 -7.80 -9.06
C LYS A 44 -18.69 -7.83 -8.62
N TYR A 45 -19.63 -7.33 -9.43
CA TYR A 45 -21.06 -7.40 -9.11
C TYR A 45 -21.53 -8.85 -8.94
N THR A 46 -21.09 -9.74 -9.83
CA THR A 46 -21.42 -11.16 -9.75
C THR A 46 -20.85 -11.78 -8.48
N ALA A 47 -19.60 -11.50 -8.16
CA ALA A 47 -18.94 -12.02 -6.95
C ALA A 47 -19.58 -11.48 -5.66
N TRP A 48 -19.94 -10.20 -5.60
CA TRP A 48 -20.67 -9.63 -4.46
C TRP A 48 -22.08 -10.19 -4.32
N GLN A 49 -22.77 -10.48 -5.43
CA GLN A 49 -24.06 -11.17 -5.38
C GLN A 49 -23.91 -12.59 -4.84
N GLU A 50 -22.88 -13.32 -5.26
CA GLU A 50 -22.63 -14.66 -4.73
C GLU A 50 -22.27 -14.65 -3.23
N ILE A 51 -21.58 -13.62 -2.75
CA ILE A 51 -21.36 -13.42 -1.30
C ILE A 51 -22.71 -13.32 -0.57
N ILE A 52 -23.63 -12.49 -1.07
CA ILE A 52 -24.98 -12.33 -0.51
C ILE A 52 -25.74 -13.66 -0.48
N ASP A 53 -25.59 -14.47 -1.54
CA ASP A 53 -26.37 -15.70 -1.72
C ASP A 53 -25.79 -16.90 -0.93
N THR A 54 -24.47 -16.91 -0.67
CA THR A 54 -23.77 -18.11 -0.19
C THR A 54 -23.09 -17.99 1.17
N LEU A 55 -22.72 -16.77 1.61
CA LEU A 55 -22.08 -16.56 2.90
C LEU A 55 -23.10 -16.08 3.95
N PRO A 56 -22.90 -16.41 5.24
CA PRO A 56 -23.73 -15.84 6.29
C PRO A 56 -23.47 -14.34 6.43
N ASP A 57 -24.55 -13.58 6.59
CA ASP A 57 -24.45 -12.13 6.79
C ASP A 57 -23.70 -11.81 8.09
N CYS A 58 -22.99 -10.69 8.09
CA CYS A 58 -22.27 -10.17 9.24
C CYS A 58 -22.27 -8.64 9.23
N PRO A 59 -22.06 -7.97 10.38
CA PRO A 59 -21.88 -6.52 10.41
C PRO A 59 -20.66 -6.08 9.60
N THR A 60 -20.71 -4.89 9.01
CA THR A 60 -19.55 -4.33 8.28
C THR A 60 -18.46 -3.80 9.20
N GLY A 61 -18.77 -3.61 10.49
CA GLY A 61 -17.86 -3.02 11.47
C GLY A 61 -17.57 -1.53 11.23
N SER A 62 -18.23 -0.91 10.24
CA SER A 62 -18.00 0.49 9.88
C SER A 62 -18.53 1.43 10.96
N ARG A 63 -17.66 2.36 11.38
CA ARG A 63 -18.01 3.46 12.29
C ARG A 63 -18.26 4.78 11.53
N THR A 64 -18.31 4.73 10.20
CA THR A 64 -18.41 5.93 9.37
C THR A 64 -19.68 6.72 9.69
N ALA A 65 -19.51 8.02 9.94
CA ALA A 65 -20.62 8.94 10.13
C ALA A 65 -21.48 9.00 8.86
N TRP A 66 -22.78 9.25 9.00
CA TRP A 66 -23.74 9.35 7.88
C TRP A 66 -24.02 8.05 7.12
N LEU A 67 -23.23 6.98 7.33
CA LEU A 67 -23.58 5.65 6.85
C LEU A 67 -24.82 5.16 7.61
N LYS A 68 -25.86 4.79 6.85
CA LYS A 68 -27.15 4.34 7.41
C LYS A 68 -26.94 3.07 8.23
N THR A 69 -27.66 2.97 9.35
CA THR A 69 -27.60 1.83 10.28
C THR A 69 -27.75 0.45 9.60
N PRO A 70 -28.68 0.24 8.63
CA PRO A 70 -28.80 -1.04 7.95
C PRO A 70 -27.50 -1.49 7.25
N TYR A 71 -26.68 -0.56 6.74
CA TYR A 71 -25.42 -0.87 6.07
C TYR A 71 -24.26 -1.09 7.06
N LYS A 72 -24.42 -0.69 8.32
CA LYS A 72 -23.47 -0.99 9.40
C LYS A 72 -23.68 -2.40 9.93
N ASP A 73 -24.93 -2.78 10.09
CA ASP A 73 -25.33 -4.01 10.76
C ASP A 73 -25.37 -5.22 9.82
N SER A 74 -25.43 -4.99 8.50
CA SER A 74 -25.53 -6.04 7.48
C SER A 74 -24.60 -5.76 6.30
N THR A 75 -23.68 -6.69 6.05
CA THR A 75 -22.81 -6.70 4.88
C THR A 75 -23.63 -6.95 3.62
N HIS A 76 -24.68 -7.78 3.70
CA HIS A 76 -25.54 -8.05 2.57
C HIS A 76 -26.31 -6.79 2.13
N ALA A 77 -26.91 -6.07 3.08
CA ALA A 77 -27.60 -4.82 2.79
C ALA A 77 -26.63 -3.75 2.25
N PHE A 78 -25.42 -3.69 2.80
CA PHE A 78 -24.35 -2.84 2.27
C PHE A 78 -24.00 -3.18 0.82
N LEU A 79 -23.73 -4.45 0.50
CA LEU A 79 -23.33 -4.89 -0.83
C LEU A 79 -24.41 -4.61 -1.87
N GLN A 80 -25.69 -4.86 -1.56
CA GLN A 80 -26.80 -4.54 -2.46
C GLN A 80 -26.84 -3.04 -2.80
N ALA A 81 -26.70 -2.19 -1.78
CA ALA A 81 -26.68 -0.74 -1.97
C ALA A 81 -25.42 -0.28 -2.72
N TYR A 82 -24.27 -0.89 -2.44
CA TYR A 82 -23.01 -0.58 -3.09
C TYR A 82 -23.02 -0.96 -4.58
N ILE A 83 -23.54 -2.14 -4.93
CA ILE A 83 -23.75 -2.55 -6.33
C ILE A 83 -24.65 -1.55 -7.05
N ALA A 84 -25.77 -1.16 -6.45
CA ALA A 84 -26.69 -0.18 -7.05
C ALA A 84 -26.00 1.17 -7.28
N GLN A 85 -25.24 1.66 -6.30
CA GLN A 85 -24.49 2.91 -6.42
C GLN A 85 -23.40 2.83 -7.50
N GLN A 86 -22.65 1.73 -7.58
CA GLN A 86 -21.64 1.54 -8.61
C GLN A 86 -22.25 1.51 -10.02
N LYS A 87 -23.44 0.94 -10.18
CA LYS A 87 -24.19 0.99 -11.46
C LYS A 87 -24.63 2.41 -11.81
N GLU A 88 -25.12 3.19 -10.85
CA GLU A 88 -25.45 4.61 -11.05
C GLU A 88 -24.23 5.42 -11.49
N LEU A 89 -23.08 5.24 -10.82
CA LEU A 89 -21.82 5.89 -11.16
C LEU A 89 -21.34 5.51 -12.56
N THR A 90 -21.45 4.23 -12.91
CA THR A 90 -21.10 3.71 -14.23
C THR A 90 -21.96 4.38 -15.30
N ALA A 91 -23.28 4.43 -15.11
CA ALA A 91 -24.18 5.09 -16.05
C ALA A 91 -23.84 6.58 -16.24
N ALA A 92 -23.55 7.30 -15.15
CA ALA A 92 -23.15 8.70 -15.19
C ALA A 92 -21.82 8.93 -15.93
N PHE A 93 -20.86 7.98 -15.83
CA PHE A 93 -19.60 8.06 -16.55
C PHE A 93 -19.78 7.96 -18.06
N TYR A 94 -20.61 7.02 -18.51
CA TYR A 94 -20.88 6.77 -19.94
C TYR A 94 -21.90 7.74 -20.55
N GLN A 95 -22.55 8.58 -19.74
CA GLN A 95 -23.47 9.60 -20.24
C GLN A 95 -22.72 10.57 -21.17
N ALA A 96 -23.24 10.76 -22.38
CA ALA A 96 -22.62 11.49 -23.49
C ALA A 96 -23.35 12.80 -23.83
N ASP A 97 -24.19 13.27 -22.90
CA ASP A 97 -25.14 14.36 -23.13
C ASP A 97 -24.45 15.74 -23.16
N GLU A 98 -23.26 15.82 -22.57
CA GLU A 98 -22.42 17.03 -22.53
C GLU A 98 -21.04 16.74 -23.15
N PRO A 99 -20.44 17.70 -23.88
CA PRO A 99 -19.07 17.59 -24.33
C PRO A 99 -18.11 17.37 -23.16
N ALA A 100 -17.31 16.32 -23.24
CA ALA A 100 -16.33 15.95 -22.24
C ALA A 100 -14.95 15.80 -22.86
N VAL A 101 -13.92 16.00 -22.04
CA VAL A 101 -12.52 15.73 -22.38
C VAL A 101 -12.05 14.59 -21.48
N TYR A 102 -11.32 13.65 -22.08
CA TYR A 102 -10.83 12.45 -21.42
C TYR A 102 -9.31 12.41 -21.44
N HIS A 103 -8.72 12.18 -20.26
CA HIS A 103 -7.28 12.02 -20.09
C HIS A 103 -6.97 10.61 -19.59
N ALA A 104 -5.82 10.08 -19.99
CA ALA A 104 -5.38 8.76 -19.58
C ALA A 104 -4.11 8.82 -18.75
N GLU A 105 -4.11 8.02 -17.69
CA GLU A 105 -2.92 7.56 -17.02
C GLU A 105 -2.91 6.03 -17.03
N TYR A 106 -1.74 5.42 -17.03
CA TYR A 106 -1.63 3.97 -17.00
C TYR A 106 -0.37 3.53 -16.27
N GLN A 107 -0.47 2.38 -15.62
CA GLN A 107 0.68 1.70 -15.05
C GLN A 107 1.17 0.62 -16.02
N ILE A 108 2.48 0.54 -16.22
CA ILE A 108 3.10 -0.43 -17.13
C ILE A 108 4.30 -1.11 -16.46
N LEU A 109 4.48 -2.40 -16.72
CA LEU A 109 5.72 -3.14 -16.51
C LEU A 109 6.51 -3.09 -17.83
N PRO A 110 7.58 -2.28 -17.95
CA PRO A 110 8.30 -2.12 -19.20
C PRO A 110 8.94 -3.43 -19.69
N LYS A 111 9.01 -3.59 -21.01
CA LYS A 111 9.57 -4.80 -21.62
C LYS A 111 11.00 -5.09 -21.13
N GLY A 112 11.22 -6.32 -20.67
CA GLY A 112 12.52 -6.78 -20.17
C GLY A 112 12.82 -6.37 -18.72
N LYS A 113 11.90 -5.70 -18.04
CA LYS A 113 11.94 -5.50 -16.59
C LYS A 113 11.11 -6.59 -15.90
N LEU A 114 11.55 -7.00 -14.71
CA LEU A 114 10.86 -8.02 -13.90
C LEU A 114 10.04 -7.38 -12.77
N PHE A 115 10.57 -6.33 -12.14
CA PHE A 115 9.98 -5.73 -10.94
C PHE A 115 9.67 -4.23 -11.10
N TRP A 116 10.15 -3.61 -12.17
CA TRP A 116 10.04 -2.17 -12.36
C TRP A 116 8.70 -1.80 -13.00
N ARG A 117 7.88 -0.98 -12.32
CA ARG A 117 6.63 -0.45 -12.87
C ARG A 117 6.74 1.05 -13.01
N GLU A 118 6.16 1.59 -14.07
CA GLU A 118 6.12 3.02 -14.33
C GLU A 118 4.67 3.49 -14.36
N HIS A 119 4.43 4.68 -13.78
CA HIS A 119 3.18 5.41 -13.99
C HIS A 119 3.40 6.42 -15.11
N ARG A 120 2.58 6.35 -16.15
CA ARG A 120 2.68 7.22 -17.32
C ARG A 120 1.35 7.95 -17.52
N SER A 121 1.43 9.19 -17.99
CA SER A 121 0.29 10.00 -18.38
C SER A 121 0.33 10.28 -19.88
N ILE A 122 -0.84 10.41 -20.48
CA ILE A 122 -1.00 10.97 -21.83
C ILE A 122 -1.45 12.42 -21.64
N GLU A 123 -0.58 13.37 -22.00
CA GLU A 123 -0.85 14.82 -21.83
C GLU A 123 -2.01 15.31 -22.71
N GLU A 124 -2.22 14.67 -23.87
CA GLU A 124 -3.30 15.00 -24.78
C GLU A 124 -4.69 14.63 -24.19
N GLY A 125 -5.63 15.56 -24.29
CA GLY A 125 -7.03 15.32 -23.96
C GLY A 125 -7.81 14.89 -25.20
N PHE A 126 -8.67 13.89 -25.05
CA PHE A 126 -9.44 13.30 -26.14
C PHE A 126 -10.94 13.59 -26.00
N PRO A 127 -11.69 13.74 -27.11
CA PRO A 127 -13.12 14.03 -27.06
C PRO A 127 -13.99 12.82 -26.72
N THR A 128 -13.45 11.59 -26.83
CA THR A 128 -14.20 10.36 -26.55
C THR A 128 -13.35 9.37 -25.77
N LEU A 129 -14.02 8.60 -24.90
CA LEU A 129 -13.39 7.48 -24.18
C LEU A 129 -12.70 6.49 -25.12
N GLU A 130 -13.32 6.18 -26.26
CA GLU A 130 -12.76 5.24 -27.24
C GLU A 130 -11.43 5.74 -27.80
N SER A 131 -11.37 7.02 -28.22
CA SER A 131 -10.11 7.61 -28.70
C SER A 131 -9.03 7.62 -27.62
N THR A 132 -9.39 7.85 -26.34
CA THR A 132 -8.43 7.81 -25.23
C THR A 132 -7.87 6.40 -25.02
N LEU A 133 -8.73 5.38 -25.04
CA LEU A 133 -8.31 3.98 -24.87
C LEU A 133 -7.48 3.46 -26.04
N GLN A 134 -7.73 3.96 -27.26
CA GLN A 134 -6.93 3.64 -28.45
C GLN A 134 -5.54 4.29 -28.42
N ALA A 135 -5.37 5.41 -27.71
CA ALA A 135 -4.09 6.11 -27.56
C ALA A 135 -3.12 5.40 -26.61
N ILE A 136 -3.58 4.43 -25.80
CA ILE A 136 -2.72 3.68 -24.87
C ILE A 136 -1.69 2.83 -25.65
N PRO A 137 -0.38 3.02 -25.44
CA PRO A 137 0.66 2.27 -26.14
C PRO A 137 0.62 0.78 -25.80
N LYS A 138 0.65 -0.09 -26.82
CA LYS A 138 0.56 -1.55 -26.64
C LYS A 138 1.89 -2.29 -26.70
N ASN A 139 2.98 -1.64 -27.10
CA ASN A 139 4.24 -2.30 -27.44
C ASN A 139 5.37 -2.08 -26.41
N ASP A 140 5.11 -1.31 -25.35
CA ASP A 140 6.14 -0.83 -24.43
C ASP A 140 6.39 -1.77 -23.24
N GLY A 141 5.52 -2.78 -23.07
CA GLY A 141 5.49 -3.65 -21.91
C GLY A 141 4.09 -4.14 -21.59
N ASP A 142 3.92 -4.70 -20.41
CA ASP A 142 2.63 -5.21 -19.93
C ASP A 142 1.91 -4.11 -19.17
N ILE A 143 0.79 -3.65 -19.71
CA ILE A 143 -0.10 -2.70 -19.01
C ILE A 143 -0.71 -3.43 -17.81
N ILE A 144 -0.73 -2.79 -16.65
CA ILE A 144 -1.32 -3.34 -15.42
C ILE A 144 -2.74 -2.82 -15.24
N TYR A 145 -2.94 -1.50 -15.28
CA TYR A 145 -4.25 -0.88 -15.33
C TYR A 145 -4.18 0.49 -16.01
N ILE A 146 -5.34 0.96 -16.47
CA ILE A 146 -5.52 2.26 -17.10
C ILE A 146 -6.51 3.06 -16.25
N THR A 147 -6.18 4.30 -15.91
CA THR A 147 -7.10 5.25 -15.29
C THR A 147 -7.49 6.30 -16.31
N ILE A 148 -8.78 6.47 -16.53
CA ILE A 148 -9.35 7.51 -17.38
C ILE A 148 -9.99 8.57 -16.48
N TYR A 149 -9.61 9.82 -16.69
CA TYR A 149 -10.21 10.99 -16.07
C TYR A 149 -11.19 11.62 -17.05
N LYS A 150 -12.39 11.99 -16.58
CA LYS A 150 -13.40 12.68 -17.38
C LYS A 150 -13.57 14.10 -16.85
N GLU A 151 -13.44 15.08 -17.73
CA GLU A 151 -13.64 16.50 -17.45
C GLU A 151 -14.75 17.06 -18.34
N ASN A 152 -15.44 18.11 -17.87
CA ASN A 152 -16.38 18.83 -18.72
C ASN A 152 -15.65 19.89 -19.59
N SER A 153 -16.39 20.56 -20.46
CA SER A 153 -15.85 21.64 -21.32
C SER A 153 -15.29 22.86 -20.56
N LYS A 154 -15.49 22.96 -19.24
CA LYS A 154 -14.95 24.02 -18.38
C LYS A 154 -13.64 23.62 -17.68
N GLY A 155 -13.21 22.37 -17.85
CA GLY A 155 -12.07 21.79 -17.13
C GLY A 155 -12.41 21.34 -15.71
N ASP A 156 -13.69 21.21 -15.37
CA ASP A 156 -14.07 20.65 -14.06
C ASP A 156 -13.91 19.13 -14.11
N PHE A 157 -13.13 18.58 -13.18
CA PHE A 157 -12.98 17.15 -13.01
C PHE A 157 -14.30 16.49 -12.56
N LEU A 158 -14.89 15.67 -13.42
CA LEU A 158 -16.19 15.05 -13.17
C LEU A 158 -16.07 13.79 -12.32
N MET A 159 -15.23 12.85 -12.76
CA MET A 159 -14.94 11.57 -12.10
C MET A 159 -13.85 10.82 -12.88
N ALA A 160 -13.36 9.73 -12.30
CA ALA A 160 -12.43 8.82 -12.97
C ALA A 160 -12.99 7.39 -13.06
N ALA A 161 -12.41 6.59 -13.94
CA ALA A 161 -12.70 5.17 -14.08
C ALA A 161 -11.39 4.41 -14.28
N ARG A 162 -11.27 3.23 -13.67
CA ARG A 162 -10.15 2.32 -13.91
C ARG A 162 -10.59 1.21 -14.84
N PHE A 163 -9.72 0.87 -15.78
CA PHE A 163 -9.89 -0.17 -16.77
C PHE A 163 -8.76 -1.18 -16.66
N LEU A 164 -9.10 -2.43 -16.91
CA LEU A 164 -8.14 -3.52 -17.08
C LEU A 164 -7.33 -3.33 -18.37
N PRO A 165 -6.22 -4.06 -18.55
CA PRO A 165 -5.43 -4.01 -19.78
C PRO A 165 -6.21 -4.37 -21.04
N ASP A 166 -7.24 -5.21 -20.90
CA ASP A 166 -8.18 -5.58 -21.97
C ASP A 166 -9.33 -4.57 -22.15
N GLN A 167 -9.23 -3.40 -21.50
CA GLN A 167 -10.17 -2.28 -21.57
C GLN A 167 -11.56 -2.55 -21.00
N ARG A 168 -11.75 -3.64 -20.24
CA ARG A 168 -12.96 -3.80 -19.43
C ARG A 168 -12.89 -2.87 -18.22
N LEU A 169 -14.02 -2.23 -17.89
CA LEU A 169 -14.13 -1.39 -16.70
C LEU A 169 -13.88 -2.22 -15.44
N ALA A 170 -12.91 -1.84 -14.62
CA ALA A 170 -12.53 -2.51 -13.39
C ALA A 170 -13.12 -1.84 -12.14
N PHE A 171 -13.25 -0.51 -12.16
CA PHE A 171 -13.71 0.26 -11.02
C PHE A 171 -14.19 1.66 -11.41
N MET A 172 -15.30 2.12 -10.83
CA MET A 172 -15.70 3.53 -10.91
C MET A 172 -15.13 4.31 -9.74
N ASP A 173 -14.37 5.36 -10.05
CA ASP A 173 -13.69 6.16 -9.05
C ASP A 173 -14.27 7.57 -9.00
N ALA A 174 -15.21 7.78 -8.07
CA ALA A 174 -15.75 9.10 -7.85
C ALA A 174 -14.66 10.10 -7.44
N ARG A 175 -13.54 9.67 -6.82
CA ARG A 175 -12.42 10.49 -6.29
C ARG A 175 -12.80 11.73 -5.44
N PRO A 176 -12.21 11.89 -4.24
CA PRO A 176 -12.33 13.16 -3.51
C PRO A 176 -11.92 14.35 -4.38
N GLY A 177 -12.73 15.42 -4.38
CA GLY A 177 -12.48 16.62 -5.16
C GLY A 177 -13.12 16.65 -6.56
N SER A 178 -13.66 15.52 -7.06
CA SER A 178 -14.45 15.55 -8.29
C SER A 178 -15.82 16.19 -8.07
N MET A 179 -16.43 16.68 -9.15
CA MET A 179 -17.80 17.17 -9.14
C MET A 179 -18.80 16.07 -8.74
N CYS A 180 -18.56 14.81 -9.14
CA CYS A 180 -19.39 13.68 -8.72
C CYS A 180 -19.36 13.50 -7.19
N ALA A 181 -18.18 13.54 -6.58
CA ALA A 181 -18.02 13.40 -5.13
C ALA A 181 -18.61 14.61 -4.38
N CYS A 182 -18.34 15.83 -4.86
CA CYS A 182 -18.83 17.07 -4.24
C CYS A 182 -20.36 17.18 -4.26
N ASN A 183 -21.01 16.70 -5.32
CA ASN A 183 -22.46 16.72 -5.47
C ASN A 183 -23.15 15.48 -4.85
N MET A 184 -22.38 14.50 -4.38
CA MET A 184 -22.94 13.28 -3.79
C MET A 184 -23.53 13.57 -2.39
N PRO A 185 -24.79 13.15 -2.11
CA PRO A 185 -25.35 13.22 -0.77
C PRO A 185 -24.45 12.53 0.27
N LYS A 186 -24.38 13.07 1.49
CA LYS A 186 -23.46 12.58 2.53
C LYS A 186 -23.62 11.08 2.84
N ASP A 187 -24.86 10.57 2.81
CA ASP A 187 -25.14 9.15 3.05
C ASP A 187 -24.66 8.26 1.89
N LYS A 188 -24.83 8.72 0.64
CA LYS A 188 -24.27 8.07 -0.55
C LYS A 188 -22.73 8.12 -0.55
N TRP A 189 -22.13 9.25 -0.16
CA TRP A 189 -20.68 9.36 -0.04
C TRP A 189 -20.14 8.44 1.07
N ALA A 190 -20.85 8.36 2.19
CA ALA A 190 -20.52 7.43 3.27
C ALA A 190 -20.69 5.96 2.86
N LEU A 191 -21.65 5.63 2.00
CA LEU A 191 -21.78 4.29 1.41
C LEU A 191 -20.60 3.96 0.50
N TYR A 192 -20.22 4.88 -0.38
CA TYR A 192 -19.11 4.71 -1.32
C TYR A 192 -17.77 4.57 -0.58
N SER A 193 -17.50 5.50 0.34
CA SER A 193 -16.21 5.62 1.00
C SER A 193 -16.11 4.79 2.28
N GLY A 194 -17.18 4.65 3.04
CA GLY A 194 -17.12 4.34 4.48
C GLY A 194 -16.98 2.88 4.88
N VAL A 195 -16.97 1.94 3.93
CA VAL A 195 -16.90 0.49 4.22
C VAL A 195 -15.72 -0.15 3.51
N LEU A 196 -15.71 -0.14 2.18
CA LEU A 196 -14.65 -0.77 1.38
C LEU A 196 -13.45 0.15 1.11
N TYR A 197 -13.66 1.46 0.95
CA TYR A 197 -12.60 2.43 0.63
C TYR A 197 -11.93 3.03 1.88
N TYR A 198 -12.64 3.12 3.01
CA TYR A 198 -12.14 3.66 4.29
C TYR A 198 -11.29 2.62 5.01
N ILE A 199 -10.15 2.29 4.41
CA ILE A 199 -9.22 1.30 4.94
C ILE A 199 -7.90 2.00 5.24
N GLY A 200 -8.00 2.96 6.15
CA GLY A 200 -6.87 3.45 6.94
C GLY A 200 -7.00 3.13 8.43
N ARG A 201 -8.19 2.70 8.93
CA ARG A 201 -8.44 2.54 10.37
C ARG A 201 -9.42 1.42 10.81
N VAL A 202 -9.93 0.58 9.92
CA VAL A 202 -10.82 -0.54 10.30
C VAL A 202 -10.13 -1.89 10.12
N SER A 203 -10.21 -2.71 11.17
CA SER A 203 -9.45 -3.92 11.49
C SER A 203 -9.78 -5.17 10.66
N THR A 204 -10.62 -5.08 9.64
CA THR A 204 -11.23 -6.28 9.03
C THR A 204 -10.23 -7.13 8.24
N TRP A 205 -9.33 -6.52 7.46
CA TRP A 205 -8.26 -7.24 6.76
C TRP A 205 -7.12 -7.67 7.69
N LYS A 206 -6.97 -7.04 8.86
CA LYS A 206 -5.92 -7.46 9.80
C LYS A 206 -6.06 -8.95 10.11
N ASN A 207 -7.29 -9.47 10.12
CA ASN A 207 -7.59 -10.86 10.48
C ASN A 207 -7.32 -11.87 9.37
N ILE A 208 -7.05 -11.43 8.13
CA ILE A 208 -6.66 -12.34 7.07
C ILE A 208 -5.20 -12.77 7.36
N PRO A 209 -4.94 -14.08 7.53
CA PRO A 209 -3.60 -14.57 7.83
C PRO A 209 -2.67 -14.36 6.63
N LEU A 210 -1.46 -13.90 6.91
CA LEU A 210 -0.43 -13.61 5.94
C LEU A 210 0.73 -14.62 6.07
N PRO A 211 1.39 -15.02 4.96
CA PRO A 211 2.52 -15.93 5.01
C PRO A 211 3.81 -15.30 5.52
N PHE A 212 3.87 -13.97 5.56
CA PHE A 212 5.10 -13.21 5.78
C PHE A 212 5.53 -13.21 7.25
N ARG A 213 6.84 -13.18 7.46
CA ARG A 213 7.48 -13.11 8.78
C ARG A 213 8.48 -11.97 8.85
N SER A 214 8.81 -11.58 10.07
CA SER A 214 9.90 -10.62 10.31
C SER A 214 11.20 -11.05 9.61
N GLY A 215 11.81 -10.14 8.87
CA GLY A 215 12.99 -10.36 8.06
C GLY A 215 12.74 -10.89 6.64
N ASP A 216 11.50 -11.14 6.23
CA ASP A 216 11.22 -11.46 4.82
C ASP A 216 11.41 -10.23 3.93
N ILE A 217 12.05 -10.44 2.77
CA ILE A 217 12.24 -9.37 1.77
C ILE A 217 11.08 -9.43 0.81
N LEU A 218 10.32 -8.34 0.73
CA LEU A 218 9.06 -8.24 0.02
C LEU A 218 9.07 -7.04 -0.91
N TYR A 219 8.13 -7.04 -1.85
CA TYR A 219 7.81 -5.88 -2.67
C TYR A 219 6.32 -5.91 -3.01
N ASN A 220 5.74 -4.76 -3.32
CA ASN A 220 4.37 -4.67 -3.85
C ASN A 220 4.43 -4.47 -5.38
N PRO A 221 4.01 -5.45 -6.20
CA PRO A 221 4.03 -5.35 -7.66
C PRO A 221 3.24 -4.17 -8.24
N ASN A 222 2.25 -3.66 -7.50
CA ASN A 222 1.32 -2.63 -7.97
C ASN A 222 1.74 -1.23 -7.53
N MET A 223 2.82 -1.09 -6.76
CA MET A 223 3.38 0.19 -6.36
C MET A 223 4.72 0.39 -7.07
N PRO A 224 4.93 1.49 -7.82
CA PRO A 224 6.21 1.75 -8.47
C PRO A 224 7.31 2.15 -7.46
N GLU A 225 8.55 1.73 -7.71
CA GLU A 225 9.73 2.20 -6.98
C GLU A 225 9.86 3.74 -7.10
N GLY A 226 10.23 4.42 -6.00
CA GLY A 226 10.32 5.89 -5.93
C GLY A 226 9.06 6.63 -5.41
N MET A 227 7.90 5.98 -5.33
CA MET A 227 6.76 6.46 -4.53
C MET A 227 6.84 5.91 -3.10
N PHE A 228 6.35 6.67 -2.11
CA PHE A 228 6.20 6.18 -0.72
C PHE A 228 5.61 4.75 -0.74
N CYS A 229 6.35 3.79 -0.18
CA CYS A 229 5.94 2.38 -0.07
C CYS A 229 5.94 1.51 -1.33
N GLY A 230 6.56 1.94 -2.45
CA GLY A 230 6.58 1.14 -3.68
C GLY A 230 7.85 0.36 -3.99
N GLY A 231 8.85 0.42 -3.11
CA GLY A 231 10.10 -0.31 -3.29
C GLY A 231 10.17 -1.66 -2.58
N ILE A 232 11.31 -2.33 -2.78
CA ILE A 232 11.73 -3.50 -2.01
C ILE A 232 11.83 -3.09 -0.53
N PHE A 233 11.29 -3.91 0.36
CA PHE A 233 11.37 -3.67 1.81
C PHE A 233 11.54 -4.97 2.58
N ILE A 234 11.95 -4.87 3.84
CA ILE A 234 12.07 -5.99 4.76
C ILE A 234 10.89 -5.93 5.72
N ALA A 235 10.08 -6.98 5.78
CA ALA A 235 8.97 -7.08 6.71
C ALA A 235 9.47 -7.06 8.15
N ALA A 236 8.77 -6.35 9.03
CA ALA A 236 9.08 -6.27 10.45
C ALA A 236 7.81 -6.52 11.27
N GLU A 237 7.88 -7.45 12.22
CA GLU A 237 6.81 -7.65 13.19
C GLU A 237 6.83 -6.54 14.23
N THR A 238 5.69 -5.87 14.41
CA THR A 238 5.50 -4.89 15.48
C THR A 238 4.98 -5.61 16.73
N LYS A 239 5.07 -4.93 17.89
CA LYS A 239 4.56 -5.44 19.19
C LYS A 239 3.07 -5.84 19.16
N SER A 240 2.30 -5.49 18.12
CA SER A 240 0.91 -5.91 17.90
C SER A 240 0.72 -7.26 17.18
N GLN A 241 1.74 -8.13 17.14
CA GLN A 241 1.68 -9.53 16.69
C GLN A 241 1.29 -9.76 15.21
N ARG A 242 1.37 -8.72 14.37
CA ARG A 242 1.23 -8.83 12.92
C ARG A 242 2.35 -8.02 12.28
N CYS A 243 2.87 -8.48 11.14
CA CYS A 243 3.74 -7.68 10.29
C CYS A 243 2.94 -6.47 9.81
N ASP A 244 2.89 -5.41 10.60
CA ASP A 244 2.18 -4.19 10.24
C ASP A 244 3.15 -3.17 9.60
N GLY A 245 4.46 -3.42 9.63
CA GLY A 245 5.45 -2.52 9.04
C GLY A 245 6.63 -3.20 8.35
N GLY A 246 7.58 -2.38 7.89
CA GLY A 246 8.81 -2.84 7.25
C GLY A 246 9.87 -1.75 7.13
N PHE A 247 11.05 -2.14 6.66
CA PHE A 247 12.20 -1.26 6.43
C PHE A 247 12.46 -1.12 4.94
N PHE A 248 12.58 0.10 4.44
CA PHE A 248 12.94 0.38 3.05
C PHE A 248 14.06 1.41 2.96
N LEU A 249 14.74 1.47 1.80
CA LEU A 249 15.72 2.51 1.46
C LEU A 249 15.09 3.49 0.48
N TYR A 250 15.39 4.77 0.65
CA TYR A 250 15.07 5.77 -0.37
C TYR A 250 16.10 5.74 -1.49
N ASP A 251 15.65 5.75 -2.74
CA ASP A 251 16.56 5.79 -3.90
C ASP A 251 17.46 7.03 -3.91
N ASN A 252 16.98 8.14 -3.34
CA ASN A 252 17.75 9.40 -3.21
C ASN A 252 18.53 9.53 -1.89
N ARG A 253 18.42 8.57 -0.97
CA ARG A 253 19.18 8.47 0.28
C ARG A 253 19.47 7.00 0.60
N PRO A 254 20.37 6.35 -0.15
CA PRO A 254 20.67 4.93 0.00
C PRO A 254 21.34 4.59 1.36
N ASP A 255 21.74 5.62 2.11
CA ASP A 255 22.30 5.59 3.45
C ASP A 255 21.25 5.59 4.56
N LYS A 256 19.98 5.90 4.25
CA LYS A 256 18.92 6.04 5.26
C LYS A 256 17.86 4.95 5.17
N ILE A 257 17.69 4.20 6.25
CA ILE A 257 16.57 3.27 6.42
C ILE A 257 15.36 4.02 6.95
N CYS A 258 14.20 3.74 6.36
CA CYS A 258 12.94 4.31 6.79
C CYS A 258 11.92 3.20 7.09
N HIS A 259 11.01 3.51 8.02
CA HIS A 259 9.91 2.62 8.37
C HIS A 259 8.79 2.75 7.33
N LEU A 260 8.06 1.66 7.10
CA LEU A 260 6.99 1.55 6.14
C LEU A 260 5.78 0.86 6.73
N TYR A 261 4.58 1.22 6.26
CA TYR A 261 3.34 0.49 6.52
C TYR A 261 2.75 -0.01 5.19
N PRO A 262 3.31 -1.08 4.60
CA PRO A 262 2.91 -1.56 3.28
C PRO A 262 1.56 -2.28 3.32
N ARG A 263 0.85 -2.30 2.18
CA ARG A 263 -0.29 -3.19 1.96
C ARG A 263 0.20 -4.62 1.72
N LEU A 264 0.42 -5.37 2.79
CA LEU A 264 0.98 -6.72 2.70
C LEU A 264 0.12 -7.71 1.91
N MET A 265 -1.20 -7.53 1.88
CA MET A 265 -2.10 -8.38 1.10
C MET A 265 -1.78 -8.41 -0.40
N ASP A 266 -1.11 -7.37 -0.92
CA ASP A 266 -0.70 -7.25 -2.31
C ASP A 266 0.79 -7.56 -2.52
N CYS A 267 1.53 -7.95 -1.48
CA CYS A 267 2.99 -8.12 -1.56
C CYS A 267 3.41 -9.52 -2.01
N GLU A 268 4.59 -9.61 -2.62
CA GLU A 268 5.24 -10.85 -3.04
C GLU A 268 6.64 -10.96 -2.44
N TYR A 269 7.19 -12.17 -2.38
CA TYR A 269 8.59 -12.38 -2.00
C TYR A 269 9.53 -11.82 -3.06
N TYR A 270 10.46 -10.98 -2.64
CA TYR A 270 11.53 -10.50 -3.51
C TYR A 270 12.72 -11.48 -3.47
N PRO A 271 13.20 -11.98 -4.62
CA PRO A 271 14.34 -12.88 -4.65
C PRO A 271 15.63 -12.15 -4.25
N VAL A 272 16.29 -12.63 -3.20
CA VAL A 272 17.55 -12.07 -2.67
C VAL A 272 18.61 -11.94 -3.76
N GLU A 273 18.66 -12.91 -4.68
CA GLU A 273 19.61 -12.97 -5.79
C GLU A 273 19.45 -11.82 -6.80
N ALA A 274 18.29 -11.16 -6.80
CA ALA A 274 17.98 -10.04 -7.70
C ALA A 274 18.23 -8.67 -7.04
N LEU A 275 18.65 -8.63 -5.77
CA LEU A 275 18.94 -7.37 -5.08
C LEU A 275 20.14 -6.68 -5.75
N SER A 276 19.97 -5.40 -6.07
CA SER A 276 21.08 -4.55 -6.50
C SER A 276 22.03 -4.26 -5.34
N GLU A 277 23.25 -3.81 -5.66
CA GLU A 277 24.26 -3.42 -4.65
C GLU A 277 23.76 -2.34 -3.69
N CYS A 278 22.82 -1.49 -4.11
CA CYS A 278 22.21 -0.47 -3.28
C CYS A 278 21.45 -1.06 -2.07
N TYR A 279 20.96 -2.30 -2.16
CA TYR A 279 20.25 -2.99 -1.08
C TYR A 279 21.14 -3.95 -0.28
N ARG A 280 22.48 -3.81 -0.34
CA ARG A 280 23.43 -4.71 0.35
C ARG A 280 23.23 -4.87 1.86
N ILE A 281 22.58 -3.91 2.52
CA ILE A 281 22.27 -3.97 3.96
C ILE A 281 21.05 -4.85 4.24
N PHE A 282 20.18 -5.09 3.26
CA PHE A 282 18.94 -5.85 3.45
C PHE A 282 19.18 -7.31 3.86
N PRO A 283 20.12 -8.06 3.25
CA PRO A 283 20.44 -9.41 3.73
C PRO A 283 20.91 -9.45 5.19
N LEU A 284 21.63 -8.42 5.66
CA LEU A 284 22.12 -8.34 7.04
C LEU A 284 20.94 -8.12 8.02
N ILE A 285 20.08 -7.14 7.72
CA ILE A 285 18.90 -6.84 8.54
C ILE A 285 17.92 -8.03 8.53
N SER A 286 17.68 -8.62 7.36
CA SER A 286 16.86 -9.84 7.21
C SER A 286 17.35 -10.96 8.11
N LYS A 287 18.67 -11.24 8.10
CA LYS A 287 19.28 -12.27 8.94
C LYS A 287 19.17 -11.94 10.43
N PHE A 288 19.37 -10.68 10.80
CA PHE A 288 19.24 -10.21 12.18
C PHE A 288 17.82 -10.43 12.73
N LEU A 289 16.81 -9.97 11.99
CA LEU A 289 15.40 -10.13 12.37
C LEU A 289 14.99 -11.60 12.49
N LYS A 290 15.40 -12.43 11.53
CA LYS A 290 15.13 -13.89 11.55
C LYS A 290 15.79 -14.61 12.72
N GLY A 291 17.00 -14.20 13.11
CA GLY A 291 17.78 -14.85 14.17
C GLY A 291 17.36 -14.48 15.58
N LYS A 292 16.71 -13.32 15.77
CA LYS A 292 16.40 -12.80 17.10
C LYS A 292 14.97 -13.07 17.56
N ASN A 293 14.02 -13.28 16.64
CA ASN A 293 12.59 -13.43 16.97
C ASN A 293 12.10 -12.31 17.92
N ILE A 294 12.65 -11.10 17.78
CA ILE A 294 12.33 -9.92 18.59
C ILE A 294 11.33 -9.08 17.81
N ALA A 295 10.21 -8.74 18.46
CA ALA A 295 9.33 -7.69 17.99
C ALA A 295 10.01 -6.34 18.22
N LEU A 296 10.52 -5.73 17.16
CA LEU A 296 11.13 -4.41 17.18
C LEU A 296 10.10 -3.38 16.72
N ASP A 297 10.11 -2.21 17.35
CA ASP A 297 9.40 -1.10 16.76
C ASP A 297 10.19 -0.64 15.51
N PRO A 298 9.56 -0.60 14.32
CA PRO A 298 10.26 -0.20 13.10
C PRO A 298 10.81 1.22 13.14
N TRP A 299 10.25 2.11 13.96
CA TRP A 299 10.80 3.46 14.13
C TRP A 299 12.09 3.42 14.93
N ASP A 300 12.05 2.86 16.14
CA ASP A 300 13.21 2.80 17.05
C ASP A 300 14.41 2.11 16.39
N PHE A 301 14.16 1.04 15.63
CA PHE A 301 15.22 0.31 14.94
C PHE A 301 15.79 1.09 13.75
N ALA A 302 14.93 1.79 12.98
CA ALA A 302 15.41 2.63 11.88
C ALA A 302 16.27 3.78 12.40
N GLU A 303 15.87 4.42 13.51
CA GLU A 303 16.64 5.46 14.18
C GLU A 303 18.01 4.93 14.63
N LEU A 304 18.04 3.81 15.35
CA LEU A 304 19.30 3.19 15.81
C LEU A 304 20.29 2.88 14.67
N ILE A 305 19.81 2.32 13.55
CA ILE A 305 20.69 1.98 12.44
C ILE A 305 21.18 3.24 11.71
N ASN A 306 20.32 4.24 11.56
CA ASN A 306 20.72 5.52 10.96
C ASN A 306 21.74 6.25 11.85
N ASP A 307 21.52 6.31 13.16
CA ASP A 307 22.47 6.93 14.11
C ASP A 307 23.83 6.22 14.08
N TYR A 308 23.82 4.89 14.04
CA TYR A 308 25.06 4.11 13.91
C TYR A 308 25.77 4.37 12.58
N HIS A 309 25.02 4.51 11.49
CA HIS A 309 25.57 4.86 10.19
C HIS A 309 26.20 6.25 10.20
N ASP A 310 25.52 7.25 10.78
CA ASP A 310 26.01 8.63 10.89
C ASP A 310 27.30 8.72 11.73
N LEU A 311 27.45 7.88 12.76
CA LEU A 311 28.68 7.76 13.55
C LEU A 311 29.88 7.18 12.76
N LEU A 312 29.63 6.42 11.69
CA LEU A 312 30.67 5.85 10.83
C LEU A 312 31.07 6.76 9.67
N ILE A 313 30.28 7.80 9.39
CA ILE A 313 30.64 8.83 8.41
C ILE A 313 31.61 9.80 9.11
N PRO A 314 32.82 10.04 8.56
CA PRO A 314 33.70 11.08 9.08
C PRO A 314 32.95 12.41 9.09
N PRO A 315 33.04 13.23 10.15
CA PRO A 315 32.35 14.51 10.19
C PRO A 315 32.71 15.29 8.93
N ALA A 316 31.70 15.76 8.21
CA ALA A 316 31.91 16.68 7.10
C ALA A 316 32.77 17.83 7.65
N VAL A 317 33.86 18.16 6.95
CA VAL A 317 34.64 19.36 7.24
C VAL A 317 33.62 20.51 7.21
N PRO A 318 33.42 21.26 8.30
CA PRO A 318 32.43 22.32 8.32
C PRO A 318 32.78 23.30 7.21
N GLU A 319 31.88 23.51 6.25
CA GLU A 319 31.86 24.82 5.59
C GLU A 319 31.44 25.80 6.69
N GLU A 320 32.28 26.80 6.92
CA GLU A 320 31.99 27.88 7.86
C GLU A 320 30.71 28.59 7.41
N THR A 321 29.57 28.17 7.94
CA THR A 321 28.34 28.93 7.89
C THR A 321 28.08 29.47 9.28
N GLU A 322 28.04 30.80 9.35
CA GLU A 322 27.82 31.60 10.55
C GLU A 322 26.61 31.09 11.36
N ALA A 323 26.80 31.12 12.68
CA ALA A 323 25.85 30.66 13.67
C ALA A 323 24.54 31.46 13.62
N ASP A 324 23.41 30.74 13.66
CA ASP A 324 22.18 31.24 14.23
C ASP A 324 21.80 30.35 15.42
N ASP A 325 21.84 30.99 16.58
CA ASP A 325 21.42 30.53 17.89
C ASP A 325 19.89 30.69 17.99
N ASP A 326 19.16 29.60 18.24
CA ASP A 326 17.88 29.64 18.96
C ASP A 326 17.37 28.22 19.30
N GLY A 327 17.58 27.81 20.56
CA GLY A 327 16.50 27.46 21.48
C GLY A 327 15.75 26.12 21.38
N ASP A 328 16.02 25.27 22.39
CA ASP A 328 15.14 24.29 23.06
C ASP A 328 14.72 22.98 22.36
N GLY A 329 15.48 21.93 22.66
CA GLY A 329 15.04 20.53 22.61
C GLY A 329 15.88 19.68 23.57
N LEU A 330 15.22 18.92 24.47
CA LEU A 330 15.84 18.19 25.58
C LEU A 330 17.13 17.44 25.19
N SER A 331 18.26 17.85 25.75
CA SER A 331 19.53 17.14 25.63
C SER A 331 19.57 15.96 26.62
N ILE A 332 19.55 14.73 26.12
CA ILE A 332 20.07 13.59 26.88
C ILE A 332 21.60 13.64 26.73
N THR A 333 22.30 14.06 27.78
CA THR A 333 23.76 14.08 27.82
C THR A 333 24.27 12.66 28.04
N MET A 334 24.54 11.94 26.95
CA MET A 334 25.28 10.67 27.02
C MET A 334 26.77 10.98 27.15
N GLN A 335 27.34 10.86 28.36
CA GLN A 335 28.79 10.93 28.55
C GLN A 335 29.43 9.67 27.98
N ILE A 336 29.96 9.77 26.77
CA ILE A 336 30.80 8.73 26.19
C ILE A 336 32.18 8.83 26.86
N ALA A 337 32.44 7.95 27.83
CA ALA A 337 33.78 7.77 28.36
C ALA A 337 34.65 7.11 27.29
N LYS A 338 35.66 7.83 26.79
CA LYS A 338 36.68 7.25 25.89
C LYS A 338 37.51 6.24 26.68
N VAL A 339 37.49 4.99 26.25
CA VAL A 339 38.41 3.95 26.74
C VAL A 339 39.85 4.36 26.40
N PRO A 340 40.78 4.40 27.37
CA PRO A 340 42.18 4.72 27.09
C PRO A 340 42.81 3.67 26.19
N ALA A 341 43.57 4.12 25.18
CA ALA A 341 44.21 3.23 24.23
C ALA A 341 45.23 2.30 24.93
N GLY A 342 44.99 1.00 24.86
CA GLY A 342 45.89 -0.05 25.37
C GLY A 342 45.24 -1.12 26.26
N MET A 343 43.96 -1.01 26.59
CA MET A 343 43.22 -1.99 27.39
C MET A 343 42.55 -3.05 26.50
N ASP A 344 42.67 -4.32 26.87
CA ASP A 344 42.05 -5.45 26.18
C ASP A 344 40.52 -5.48 26.44
N PHE A 345 39.76 -5.94 25.45
CA PHE A 345 38.29 -5.91 25.44
C PHE A 345 37.68 -6.80 26.53
N GLU A 346 38.37 -7.88 26.92
CA GLU A 346 37.93 -8.74 28.04
C GLU A 346 38.14 -8.06 29.40
N GLU A 347 39.18 -7.23 29.56
CA GLU A 347 39.48 -6.49 30.79
C GLU A 347 38.48 -5.33 31.03
N PHE A 348 37.92 -4.77 29.96
CA PHE A 348 36.88 -3.74 30.01
C PHE A 348 35.51 -4.29 30.48
N ILE A 349 35.20 -5.56 30.17
CA ILE A 349 33.95 -6.20 30.59
C ILE A 349 33.98 -6.57 32.09
N ASP A 350 35.13 -7.03 32.61
CA ASP A 350 35.29 -7.37 34.03
C ASP A 350 35.13 -6.15 34.99
N ILE A 351 35.43 -4.94 34.51
CA ILE A 351 35.24 -3.68 35.26
C ILE A 351 33.76 -3.28 35.29
N MET A 352 33.04 -3.47 34.19
CA MET A 352 31.62 -3.11 34.08
C MET A 352 30.69 -4.05 34.87
N GLU A 353 31.13 -5.28 35.16
CA GLU A 353 30.34 -6.27 35.90
C GLU A 353 30.55 -6.20 37.44
N ASN A 354 31.54 -5.46 37.96
CA ASN A 354 31.85 -5.41 39.39
C ASN A 354 31.60 -4.08 40.12
N ASP A 355 31.22 -2.99 39.44
CA ASP A 355 30.85 -1.75 40.13
C ASP A 355 29.35 -1.74 40.49
N ASN A 356 29.01 -2.50 41.53
CA ASN A 356 27.84 -2.22 42.37
C ASN A 356 28.32 -1.50 43.64
N GLU A 357 28.36 -0.17 43.59
CA GLU A 357 28.13 0.69 44.77
C GLU A 357 27.55 2.05 44.35
#